data_AF-A0A920T539-F1
#
_entry.id   AF-A0A920T539-F1
#
_cell.length_a   1.000
_cell.length_b   1.000
_cell.length_c   1.000
_cell.angle_alpha   90.00
_cell.angle_beta   90.00
_cell.angle_gamma   90.00
#
_symmetry.space_group_name_H-M   'P 1'
#
loop_
_entity.id
_entity.type
_entity.pdbx_description
1 polymer ?
#
loop_
_entity_poly.entity_id
_entity_poly.type
_entity_poly.pdbx_seq_one_letter_code
_entity_poly.pdbx_strand_id
1 'polypeptide(L)'
;MLWDYNMDRHALEDQKQNAMNDRRVGLGILGLGDMLVRLGIKYDSEDALQTIDQIMQIFRDTSYETSMNLAMEKGKYPNFDWSGYFQKQICKKSTKIIAE
;
A
#
# COMPACT_ATOMS: atom_id res chain seq x y z
N MET A 1 3.62 3.06 -6.29
CA MET A 1 3.88 4.23 -7.16
C MET A 1 3.44 3.90 -8.58
N LEU A 2 2.14 3.98 -8.89
CA LEU A 2 1.61 3.57 -10.19
C LEU A 2 1.59 4.77 -11.16
N TRP A 3 1.98 4.44 -12.39
CA TRP A 3 1.92 5.17 -13.66
C TRP A 3 1.02 6.41 -13.70
N ASP A 4 1.51 7.44 -14.40
CA ASP A 4 0.90 8.73 -14.77
C ASP A 4 -0.45 8.64 -15.51
N TYR A 5 -1.02 7.44 -15.58
CA TYR A 5 -2.20 7.01 -16.34
C TYR A 5 -3.42 7.94 -16.24
N ASN A 6 -3.59 8.59 -15.08
CA ASN A 6 -4.78 9.37 -14.78
C ASN A 6 -4.51 10.87 -14.59
N MET A 7 -3.28 11.33 -14.81
CA MET A 7 -2.92 12.71 -14.47
C MET A 7 -3.61 13.76 -15.33
N ASP A 8 -3.82 13.44 -16.61
CA ASP A 8 -4.53 14.35 -17.54
C ASP A 8 -6.04 14.35 -17.33
N ARG A 9 -6.57 13.45 -16.48
CA ARG A 9 -8.02 13.30 -16.24
C ARG A 9 -8.53 14.14 -15.06
N HIS A 10 -7.67 14.93 -14.43
CA HIS A 10 -8.06 15.86 -13.39
C HIS A 10 -8.51 17.19 -13.99
N ALA A 11 -9.73 17.62 -13.66
CA ALA A 11 -10.34 18.82 -14.23
C ALA A 11 -9.72 20.12 -13.68
N LEU A 12 -9.27 20.12 -12.42
CA LEU A 12 -8.69 21.27 -11.75
C LEU A 12 -7.16 21.16 -11.70
N GLU A 13 -6.47 22.28 -11.87
CA GLU A 13 -5.01 22.32 -11.84
C GLU A 13 -4.46 21.90 -10.46
N ASP A 14 -5.10 22.33 -9.38
CA ASP A 14 -4.74 21.92 -8.01
C ASP A 14 -4.81 20.39 -7.81
N GLN A 15 -5.74 19.72 -8.47
CA GLN A 15 -5.86 18.26 -8.40
C GLN A 15 -4.71 17.57 -9.14
N LYS A 16 -4.29 18.11 -10.30
CA LYS A 16 -3.12 17.61 -11.04
C LYS A 16 -1.85 17.76 -10.22
N GLN A 17 -1.65 18.93 -9.61
CA GLN A 17 -0.49 19.19 -8.76
C GLN A 17 -0.45 18.22 -7.57
N ASN A 18 -1.58 18.00 -6.89
CA ASN A 18 -1.65 17.04 -5.79
C ASN A 18 -1.39 15.59 -6.23
N ALA A 19 -1.94 15.17 -7.38
CA ALA A 19 -1.71 13.84 -7.93
C ALA A 19 -0.23 13.61 -8.30
N MET A 20 0.41 14.60 -8.92
CA MET A 20 1.83 14.60 -9.26
C MET A 20 2.75 14.54 -8.04
N ASN A 21 2.44 15.35 -7.01
CA ASN A 21 3.31 15.55 -5.87
C ASN A 21 3.26 14.39 -4.88
N ASP A 22 2.08 13.80 -4.64
CA ASP A 22 1.92 12.74 -3.65
C ASP A 22 1.86 11.32 -4.26
N ARG A 23 1.49 11.18 -5.54
CA ARG A 23 1.36 9.91 -6.28
C ARG A 23 0.64 8.80 -5.49
N ARG A 24 -0.46 9.16 -4.81
CA ARG A 24 -1.20 8.23 -3.92
C ARG A 24 -1.94 7.18 -4.74
N VAL A 25 -1.88 5.94 -4.26
CA VAL A 25 -2.60 4.81 -4.84
C VAL A 25 -3.30 4.05 -3.72
N GLY A 26 -4.60 3.79 -3.90
CA GLY A 26 -5.36 2.89 -3.05
C GLY A 26 -5.37 1.48 -3.62
N LEU A 27 -4.74 0.53 -2.92
CA LEU A 27 -4.79 -0.89 -3.26
C LEU A 27 -5.80 -1.58 -2.34
N GLY A 28 -6.65 -2.42 -2.91
CA GLY A 28 -7.63 -3.22 -2.17
C GLY A 28 -7.76 -4.60 -2.79
N ILE A 29 -8.32 -5.53 -2.02
CA ILE A 29 -8.63 -6.88 -2.47
C ILE A 29 -10.15 -7.11 -2.43
N LEU A 30 -10.65 -7.91 -3.36
CA LEU A 30 -12.04 -8.35 -3.41
C LEU A 30 -12.08 -9.88 -3.22
N GLY A 31 -13.19 -10.41 -2.71
CA GLY A 31 -13.39 -11.87 -2.56
C GLY A 31 -12.88 -12.45 -1.24
N LEU A 32 -12.66 -11.61 -0.22
CA LEU A 32 -12.23 -12.08 1.11
C LEU A 32 -13.27 -13.02 1.75
N GLY A 33 -14.56 -12.70 1.61
CA GLY A 33 -15.65 -13.56 2.10
C GLY A 33 -15.70 -14.91 1.36
N ASP A 34 -15.59 -14.89 0.04
CA ASP A 34 -15.58 -16.12 -0.77
C ASP A 34 -14.39 -17.03 -0.43
N MET A 35 -13.23 -16.44 -0.13
CA MET A 35 -12.07 -17.17 0.35
C MET A 35 -12.35 -17.85 1.69
N LEU A 36 -12.91 -17.13 2.67
CA LEU A 36 -13.26 -17.72 3.97
C LEU A 36 -14.26 -18.87 3.83
N VAL A 37 -15.27 -18.71 2.98
CA VAL A 37 -16.24 -19.77 2.67
C VAL A 37 -15.55 -21.00 2.08
N ARG A 38 -14.62 -20.82 1.13
CA ARG A 38 -13.86 -21.92 0.53
C ARG A 38 -12.94 -22.63 1.53
N LEU A 39 -12.41 -21.89 2.50
CA LEU A 39 -11.59 -22.45 3.59
C LEU A 39 -12.44 -23.10 4.69
N GLY A 40 -13.78 -23.00 4.62
CA GLY A 40 -14.68 -23.50 5.66
C GLY A 40 -14.61 -22.68 6.96
N ILE A 41 -14.07 -21.47 6.91
CA ILE A 41 -13.88 -20.60 8.08
C ILE A 41 -15.10 -19.70 8.22
N LYS A 42 -15.70 -19.68 9.42
CA LYS A 42 -16.79 -18.76 9.73
C LYS A 42 -16.27 -17.33 9.77
N TYR A 43 -17.03 -16.39 9.21
CA TYR A 43 -16.62 -14.99 9.16
C TYR A 43 -16.42 -14.38 10.55
N ASP A 44 -17.31 -14.70 11.49
CA ASP A 44 -17.26 -14.28 12.89
C ASP A 44 -16.50 -15.30 13.73
N SER A 45 -15.23 -15.54 13.41
CA SER A 45 -14.36 -16.43 14.18
C SER A 45 -12.97 -15.84 14.37
N GLU A 46 -12.30 -16.30 15.43
CA GLU A 46 -10.91 -15.96 15.68
C GLU A 46 -9.99 -16.45 14.54
N ASP A 47 -10.29 -17.61 13.95
CA ASP A 47 -9.57 -18.15 12.80
C ASP A 47 -9.66 -17.23 11.57
N ALA A 48 -10.83 -16.60 11.32
CA ALA A 48 -10.98 -15.63 10.23
C ALA A 48 -10.12 -14.40 10.48
N LEU A 49 -10.13 -13.88 11.71
CA LEU A 49 -9.32 -12.72 12.09
C LEU A 49 -7.82 -13.00 11.91
N GLN A 50 -7.33 -14.16 12.37
CA GLN A 50 -5.93 -14.55 12.22
C GLN A 50 -5.54 -14.73 10.75
N THR A 51 -6.39 -15.40 9.97
CA THR A 51 -6.15 -15.63 8.54
C THR A 51 -6.09 -14.30 7.78
N ILE A 52 -7.03 -13.40 8.04
CA ILE A 52 -7.07 -12.08 7.41
C ILE A 52 -5.85 -11.25 7.81
N ASP A 53 -5.44 -11.26 9.08
CA ASP A 53 -4.28 -10.50 9.55
C ASP A 53 -3.00 -10.91 8.81
N GLN A 54 -2.78 -12.22 8.62
CA GLN A 54 -1.65 -12.74 7.85
C GLN A 54 -1.69 -12.29 6.38
N ILE A 55 -2.86 -12.41 5.73
CA ILE A 55 -3.03 -11.99 4.33
C ILE A 55 -2.79 -10.48 4.19
N MET A 56 -3.35 -9.68 5.07
CA MET A 56 -3.21 -8.22 5.04
C MET A 56 -1.79 -7.79 5.37
N GLN A 57 -1.07 -8.54 6.21
CA GLN A 57 0.35 -8.32 6.45
C GLN A 57 1.16 -8.52 5.18
N ILE A 58 0.99 -9.66 4.49
CA ILE A 58 1.68 -9.95 3.24
C ILE A 58 1.32 -8.90 2.18
N PHE A 59 0.04 -8.59 2.02
CA PHE A 59 -0.44 -7.61 1.06
C PHE A 59 0.19 -6.23 1.29
N ARG A 60 0.24 -5.77 2.54
CA ARG A 60 0.87 -4.51 2.92
C ARG A 60 2.37 -4.52 2.66
N ASP A 61 3.07 -5.55 3.11
CA ASP A 61 4.53 -5.64 3.01
C ASP A 61 4.96 -5.67 1.53
N THR A 62 4.34 -6.51 0.71
CA THR A 62 4.58 -6.56 -0.74
C THR A 62 4.25 -5.25 -1.43
N SER A 63 3.18 -4.56 -1.02
CA SER A 63 2.81 -3.25 -1.58
C SER A 63 3.87 -2.18 -1.31
N TYR A 64 4.42 -2.14 -0.09
CA TYR A 64 5.48 -1.20 0.26
C TYR A 64 6.79 -1.53 -0.44
N GLU A 65 7.20 -2.80 -0.44
CA GLU A 65 8.40 -3.27 -1.13
C GLU A 65 8.34 -2.94 -2.62
N THR A 66 7.22 -3.25 -3.28
CA THR A 66 7.01 -2.91 -4.69
C THR A 66 7.07 -1.40 -4.91
N SER A 67 6.48 -0.61 -4.00
CA SER A 67 6.54 0.85 -4.11
C SER A 67 7.95 1.41 -3.91
N MET A 68 8.80 0.77 -3.09
CA MET A 68 10.20 1.12 -2.92
C MET A 68 11.00 0.77 -4.18
N ASN A 69 10.82 -0.43 -4.72
CA ASN A 69 11.46 -0.85 -5.98
C ASN A 69 11.14 0.11 -7.13
N LEU A 70 9.88 0.54 -7.24
CA LEU A 70 9.46 1.54 -8.22
C LEU A 70 10.09 2.92 -7.97
N ALA A 71 10.32 3.30 -6.71
CA ALA A 71 11.01 4.55 -6.38
C ALA A 71 12.49 4.51 -6.76
N MET A 72 13.15 3.33 -6.63
CA MET A 72 14.53 3.14 -7.06
C MET A 72 14.66 3.21 -8.59
N GLU A 73 13.72 2.62 -9.32
CA GLU A 73 13.71 2.62 -10.79
C GLU A 73 13.35 4.00 -11.39
N LYS A 74 12.30 4.65 -10.86
CA LYS A 74 11.65 5.83 -11.47
C LYS A 74 11.83 7.13 -10.70
N GLY A 75 12.54 7.07 -9.57
CA GLY A 75 12.68 8.19 -8.65
C GLY A 75 11.52 8.33 -7.67
N LYS A 76 11.83 8.88 -6.50
CA LYS A 76 10.86 9.21 -5.44
C LYS A 76 9.86 10.28 -5.90
N TYR A 77 8.70 10.31 -5.25
CA TYR A 77 7.73 11.40 -5.46
C TYR A 77 8.22 12.72 -4.82
N PRO A 78 7.81 13.89 -5.35
CA PRO A 78 8.34 15.19 -4.91
C PRO A 78 8.18 15.46 -3.41
N ASN A 79 7.02 15.13 -2.83
CA ASN A 79 6.73 15.36 -1.41
C ASN A 79 7.24 14.26 -0.47
N PHE A 80 8.13 13.37 -0.91
CA PHE A 80 8.66 12.32 -0.06
C PHE A 80 9.67 12.88 0.96
N ASP A 81 9.23 13.03 2.21
CA ASP A 81 10.06 13.36 3.36
C ASP A 81 10.27 12.14 4.27
N TRP A 82 11.53 11.71 4.39
CA TRP A 82 11.95 10.59 5.21
C TRP A 82 11.71 10.82 6.71
N SER A 83 11.79 12.07 7.17
CA SER A 83 11.71 12.42 8.60
C SER A 83 10.31 12.20 9.18
N GLY A 84 9.25 12.45 8.39
CA GLY A 84 7.86 12.23 8.79
C GLY A 84 7.36 10.79 8.61
N TYR A 85 7.94 10.02 7.69
CA TYR A 85 7.46 8.67 7.35
C TYR A 85 7.77 7.64 8.46
N PHE A 86 8.88 7.84 9.20
CA PHE A 86 9.31 6.94 10.27
C PHE A 86 8.47 7.06 11.55
N GLN A 87 7.74 8.17 11.73
CA GLN A 87 6.98 8.43 12.96
C GLN A 87 5.65 7.67 13.03
N LYS A 88 5.13 7.16 11.90
CA LYS A 88 3.92 6.33 11.89
C LYS A 88 4.30 4.87 12.15
N GLN A 89 3.80 4.32 13.25
CA GLN A 89 4.07 2.97 13.80
C GLN A 89 3.84 1.79 12.83
N ILE A 90 3.37 2.04 11.61
CA ILE A 90 3.08 1.06 10.55
C ILE A 90 4.36 0.37 10.04
N CYS A 91 5.50 1.06 10.03
CA CYS A 91 6.75 0.57 9.43
C CYS A 91 7.76 -0.05 10.42
N LYS A 92 7.38 -0.48 11.63
CA LYS A 92 8.34 -1.06 12.59
C LYS A 92 8.74 -2.53 12.32
N LYS A 93 7.96 -3.29 11.54
CA LYS A 93 8.28 -4.69 11.21
C LYS A 93 9.00 -4.82 9.85
N SER A 94 8.64 -3.98 8.88
CA SER A 94 9.25 -3.94 7.55
C SER A 94 10.64 -3.27 7.54
N THR A 95 11.10 -2.73 8.67
CA THR A 95 12.35 -1.95 8.82
C THR A 95 13.64 -2.77 8.73
N LYS A 96 13.57 -4.11 8.81
CA LYS A 96 14.77 -4.96 8.72
C LYS A 96 15.42 -4.95 7.33
N ILE A 97 14.69 -4.58 6.29
CA ILE A 97 15.18 -4.55 4.90
C ILE A 97 15.81 -3.18 4.57
N ILE A 98 15.63 -2.18 5.43
CA ILE A 98 15.97 -0.77 5.14
C ILE A 98 17.35 -0.37 5.71
N ALA A 99 18.14 -1.32 6.20
CA ALA A 99 19.40 -1.07 6.91
C ALA A 99 20.65 -1.61 6.18
N GLU A 100 20.52 -2.08 4.94
CA GLU A 100 21.63 -2.46 4.06
C GLU A 100 21.54 -1.72 2.72
#